data_AF-A0A9Q2HEA0-F1
#
_entry.id   AF-A0A9Q2HEA0-F1
#
_cell.length_a   1.000
_cell.length_b   1.000
_cell.length_c   1.000
_cell.angle_alpha   90.00
_cell.angle_beta   90.00
_cell.angle_gamma   90.00
#
_symmetry.space_group_name_H-M   'P 1'
#
loop_
_entity.id
_entity.type
_entity.pdbx_description
1 polymer ?
#
loop_
_entity_poly.entity_id
_entity_poly.type
_entity_poly.pdbx_seq_one_letter_code
_entity_poly.pdbx_strand_id
1 'polypeptide(L)'
;MSISLCALSVHNKKLNSICRPLAEDNYRLIDFIYTSHRVLENYSDLDIALRRIHEVLHKDKVVISISDLDHIDVLCSFGMTPSIHKSLKNSGLTTIHQLKQLSKKEYDDHLKRESNSIYKKTQNIIKKFESVFSNNYIDIISFLLLVQHDVDKRVDVKQLIQTAEKFYSLAENKVLLTLNTLVDEGILIKNNDSYYVKKWTLHEVLNFDFPHKDTYLMRLQGVNVRDIGKETGVSRTSVLTYVSRINDHFIPHHLEENKYSIFLTKYNMPRSTFEYVFNLDEVIIDYLYCNFETHDINTDIEQIITDKILKKDQLDRLLYIEKKFINHQGKIVPQSSTNIFEDIVHKHPNQSFTLNSFYKRYMNCLKHNNIINIKPTDIRRFESIIDESEYVVKSIKHEFRYFDINISKETIDKINAILNNLDGSYGLPFIFKNNKKTLTEIGLKNGYELGSLINKVGLEKFENVNSIIRISTIQLGKRTHQEFVEDKISEFRECMVNTLLNHLQKYYGLHKDTMSTYISNQYFDYILDGKICGKENIPISKT
;
A
#
# COMPACT_ATOMS: atom_id res chain seq x y z
N MET A 1 -45.70 15.23 11.40
CA MET A 1 -45.62 13.78 11.18
C MET A 1 -44.76 13.49 9.95
N SER A 2 -43.59 12.91 10.12
CA SER A 2 -42.71 12.46 9.04
C SER A 2 -43.24 11.18 8.37
N ILE A 3 -43.39 11.24 7.06
CA ILE A 3 -43.73 10.11 6.19
C ILE A 3 -42.48 9.28 5.89
N SER A 4 -41.31 9.91 5.73
CA SER A 4 -40.07 9.21 5.42
C SER A 4 -39.71 8.18 6.50
N LEU A 5 -39.89 8.53 7.78
CA LEU A 5 -39.63 7.62 8.88
C LEU A 5 -40.67 6.48 8.96
N CYS A 6 -41.91 6.76 8.57
CA CYS A 6 -42.96 5.74 8.45
C CYS A 6 -42.71 4.78 7.27
N ALA A 7 -41.99 5.20 6.22
CA ALA A 7 -41.64 4.34 5.10
C ALA A 7 -40.74 3.17 5.52
N LEU A 8 -39.95 3.32 6.59
CA LEU A 8 -39.16 2.23 7.15
C LEU A 8 -40.03 1.04 7.62
N SER A 9 -41.32 1.27 7.91
CA SER A 9 -42.26 0.21 8.29
C SER A 9 -42.60 -0.77 7.17
N VAL A 10 -42.33 -0.41 5.91
CA VAL A 10 -42.41 -1.31 4.74
C VAL A 10 -41.50 -2.52 4.94
N HIS A 11 -40.33 -2.28 5.52
CA HIS A 11 -39.29 -3.28 5.75
C HIS A 11 -39.43 -3.94 7.12
N ASN A 12 -39.90 -3.21 8.14
CA ASN A 12 -40.15 -3.80 9.47
C ASN A 12 -41.35 -3.17 10.19
N LYS A 13 -42.48 -3.89 10.22
CA LYS A 13 -43.72 -3.43 10.87
C LYS A 13 -43.60 -3.20 12.37
N LYS A 14 -42.64 -3.84 13.06
CA LYS A 14 -42.42 -3.64 14.50
C LYS A 14 -41.87 -2.25 14.82
N LEU A 15 -41.32 -1.55 13.83
CA LEU A 15 -40.85 -0.18 14.00
C LEU A 15 -41.98 0.85 14.05
N ASN A 16 -43.21 0.52 13.66
CA ASN A 16 -44.32 1.49 13.67
C ASN A 16 -44.53 2.17 15.03
N SER A 17 -44.40 1.42 16.13
CA SER A 17 -44.57 1.99 17.48
C SER A 17 -43.41 2.88 17.92
N ILE A 18 -42.24 2.75 17.27
CA ILE A 18 -41.04 3.54 17.54
C ILE A 18 -40.97 4.76 16.62
N CYS A 19 -41.20 4.56 15.32
CA CYS A 19 -41.15 5.61 14.32
C CYS A 19 -42.26 6.63 14.49
N ARG A 20 -43.44 6.24 14.99
CA ARG A 20 -44.58 7.15 15.06
C ARG A 20 -44.38 8.33 16.02
N PRO A 21 -43.96 8.16 17.29
CA PRO A 21 -43.64 9.30 18.16
C PRO A 21 -42.56 10.21 17.55
N LEU A 22 -41.49 9.63 17.02
CA LEU A 22 -40.41 10.38 16.38
C LEU A 22 -40.88 11.16 15.14
N ALA A 23 -41.77 10.55 14.36
CA ALA A 23 -42.39 11.21 13.21
C ALA A 23 -43.29 12.37 13.67
N GLU A 24 -44.05 12.20 14.75
CA GLU A 24 -44.86 13.26 15.38
C GLU A 24 -43.96 14.43 15.86
N ASP A 25 -42.76 14.13 16.36
CA ASP A 25 -41.71 15.11 16.73
C ASP A 25 -40.90 15.65 15.55
N ASN A 26 -41.32 15.34 14.32
CA ASN A 26 -40.71 15.78 13.05
C ASN A 26 -39.26 15.31 12.83
N TYR A 27 -38.84 14.19 13.42
CA TYR A 27 -37.64 13.48 12.94
C TYR A 27 -37.93 12.82 11.59
N ARG A 28 -36.97 12.85 10.68
CA ARG A 28 -37.04 12.30 9.33
C ARG A 28 -36.06 11.14 9.21
N LEU A 29 -36.27 10.27 8.23
CA LEU A 29 -35.38 9.12 8.04
C LEU A 29 -33.92 9.54 7.75
N ILE A 30 -33.73 10.66 7.03
CA ILE A 30 -32.41 11.21 6.73
C ILE A 30 -31.63 11.61 8.00
N ASP A 31 -32.33 12.04 9.06
CA ASP A 31 -31.71 12.45 10.32
C ASP A 31 -30.95 11.31 10.97
N PHE A 32 -31.40 10.07 10.75
CA PHE A 32 -30.79 8.87 11.31
C PHE A 32 -29.68 8.32 10.42
N ILE A 33 -29.91 8.29 9.11
CA ILE A 33 -28.95 7.69 8.15
C ILE A 33 -27.66 8.49 8.04
N TYR A 34 -27.78 9.82 7.96
CA TYR A 34 -26.61 10.71 7.94
C TYR A 34 -26.28 11.29 9.31
N THR A 35 -27.04 10.93 10.34
CA THR A 35 -26.86 11.36 11.73
C THR A 35 -26.80 12.88 11.85
N SER A 36 -27.96 13.53 12.03
CA SER A 36 -28.02 14.98 12.19
C SER A 36 -27.57 15.45 13.57
N HIS A 37 -27.23 16.74 13.69
CA HIS A 37 -26.86 17.35 14.97
C HIS A 37 -27.94 17.10 16.04
N ARG A 38 -29.21 17.24 15.64
CA ARG A 38 -30.37 17.00 16.49
C ARG A 38 -30.40 15.57 17.05
N VAL A 39 -30.02 14.57 16.27
CA VAL A 39 -29.96 13.18 16.74
C VAL A 39 -28.84 12.99 17.75
N LEU A 40 -27.67 13.58 17.51
CA LEU A 40 -26.53 13.50 18.42
C LEU A 40 -26.81 14.19 19.77
N GLU A 41 -27.41 15.39 19.76
CA GLU A 41 -27.75 16.11 20.99
C GLU A 41 -28.77 15.40 21.87
N ASN A 42 -29.69 14.66 21.25
CA ASN A 42 -30.78 14.00 21.96
C ASN A 42 -30.58 12.48 22.07
N TYR A 43 -29.35 11.99 21.86
CA TYR A 43 -29.08 10.55 21.77
C TYR A 43 -29.55 9.78 23.01
N SER A 44 -29.30 10.31 24.21
CA SER A 44 -29.70 9.69 25.47
C SER A 44 -31.21 9.40 25.54
N ASP A 45 -32.04 10.31 25.05
CA ASP A 45 -33.50 10.16 25.03
C ASP A 45 -33.96 9.22 23.90
N LEU A 46 -33.15 9.09 22.85
CA LEU A 46 -33.47 8.35 21.64
C LEU A 46 -32.83 6.95 21.56
N ASP A 47 -31.94 6.58 22.49
CA ASP A 47 -31.08 5.38 22.42
C ASP A 47 -31.85 4.12 21.99
N ILE A 48 -32.96 3.80 22.66
CA ILE A 48 -33.76 2.60 22.33
C ILE A 48 -34.31 2.65 20.90
N ALA A 49 -34.80 3.82 20.48
CA ALA A 49 -35.37 3.99 19.15
C ALA A 49 -34.28 3.91 18.07
N LEU A 50 -33.14 4.56 18.31
CA LEU A 50 -31.98 4.55 17.43
C LEU A 50 -31.45 3.15 17.20
N ARG A 51 -31.25 2.37 18.27
CA ARG A 51 -30.84 0.97 18.16
C ARG A 51 -31.71 0.18 17.18
N ARG A 52 -33.03 0.27 17.33
CA ARG A 52 -33.97 -0.47 16.47
C ARG A 52 -33.97 0.04 15.04
N ILE A 53 -33.83 1.35 14.83
CA ILE A 53 -33.75 1.95 13.50
C ILE A 53 -32.45 1.53 12.80
N HIS A 54 -31.30 1.64 13.47
CA HIS A 54 -30.00 1.23 12.93
C HIS A 54 -29.92 -0.27 12.65
N GLU A 55 -30.48 -1.12 13.52
CA GLU A 55 -30.60 -2.56 13.27
C GLU A 55 -31.27 -2.83 11.92
N VAL A 56 -32.40 -2.19 11.64
CA VAL A 56 -33.11 -2.39 10.36
C VAL A 56 -32.37 -1.78 9.17
N LEU A 57 -31.76 -0.61 9.34
CA LEU A 57 -31.09 0.05 8.22
C LEU A 57 -29.79 -0.63 7.81
N HIS A 58 -28.90 -0.92 8.75
CA HIS A 58 -27.53 -1.33 8.45
C HIS A 58 -27.30 -2.82 8.61
N LYS A 59 -27.93 -3.47 9.60
CA LYS A 59 -27.77 -4.92 9.82
C LYS A 59 -28.62 -5.73 8.86
N ASP A 60 -29.88 -5.32 8.66
CA ASP A 60 -30.78 -5.98 7.71
C ASP A 60 -30.55 -5.53 6.24
N LYS A 61 -29.66 -4.54 6.02
CA LYS A 61 -29.25 -4.00 4.71
C LYS A 61 -30.43 -3.59 3.83
N VAL A 62 -31.36 -2.84 4.41
CA VAL A 62 -32.56 -2.38 3.72
C VAL A 62 -32.19 -1.39 2.61
N VAL A 63 -32.68 -1.65 1.39
CA VAL A 63 -32.58 -0.73 0.26
C VAL A 63 -33.89 0.07 0.18
N ILE A 64 -33.79 1.35 0.47
CA ILE A 64 -34.93 2.28 0.44
C ILE A 64 -35.16 2.76 -0.99
N SER A 65 -36.42 2.84 -1.40
CA SER A 65 -36.82 3.27 -2.74
C SER A 65 -37.88 4.37 -2.70
N ILE A 66 -37.98 5.17 -3.77
CA ILE A 66 -39.04 6.17 -3.91
C ILE A 66 -40.44 5.51 -3.86
N SER A 67 -40.58 4.28 -4.37
CA SER A 67 -41.84 3.52 -4.31
C SER A 67 -42.28 3.16 -2.88
N ASP A 68 -41.39 3.18 -1.90
CA ASP A 68 -41.74 2.85 -0.51
C ASP A 68 -42.72 3.88 0.07
N LEU A 69 -42.70 5.13 -0.42
CA LEU A 69 -43.65 6.18 -0.04
C LEU A 69 -45.09 5.88 -0.48
N ASP A 70 -45.27 5.11 -1.56
CA ASP A 70 -46.58 4.73 -2.11
C ASP A 70 -47.04 3.36 -1.59
N HIS A 71 -46.29 2.69 -0.72
CA HIS A 71 -46.67 1.36 -0.22
C HIS A 71 -47.76 1.45 0.86
N ILE A 72 -48.73 0.52 0.86
CA ILE A 72 -49.85 0.54 1.84
C ILE A 72 -49.41 0.37 3.30
N ASP A 73 -48.21 -0.15 3.53
CA ASP A 73 -47.66 -0.37 4.88
C ASP A 73 -47.44 0.96 5.61
N VAL A 74 -47.16 2.05 4.87
CA VAL A 74 -47.07 3.41 5.40
C VAL A 74 -48.36 3.82 6.10
N LEU A 75 -49.52 3.40 5.58
CA LEU A 75 -50.84 3.75 6.12
C LEU A 75 -51.09 3.18 7.53
N CYS A 76 -50.31 2.19 7.97
CA CYS A 76 -50.39 1.67 9.35
C CYS A 76 -50.06 2.77 10.37
N SER A 77 -49.10 3.64 10.07
CA SER A 77 -48.76 4.80 10.91
C SER A 77 -49.87 5.86 10.94
N PHE A 78 -50.76 5.85 9.95
CA PHE A 78 -51.90 6.77 9.83
C PHE A 78 -53.21 6.20 10.42
N GLY A 79 -53.14 5.05 11.08
CA GLY A 79 -54.28 4.44 11.77
C GLY A 79 -54.93 3.25 11.05
N MET A 80 -54.29 2.71 10.00
CA MET A 80 -54.75 1.45 9.41
C MET A 80 -54.57 0.30 10.38
N THR A 81 -55.68 -0.38 10.71
CA THR A 81 -55.64 -1.49 11.66
C THR A 81 -55.02 -2.75 11.03
N PRO A 82 -54.38 -3.63 11.82
CA PRO A 82 -53.77 -4.86 11.32
C PRO A 82 -54.74 -5.76 10.53
N SER A 83 -56.03 -5.75 10.90
CA SER A 83 -57.07 -6.50 10.21
C SER A 83 -57.33 -5.97 8.80
N ILE A 84 -57.47 -4.64 8.65
CA ILE A 84 -57.68 -4.00 7.34
C ILE A 84 -56.44 -4.20 6.46
N HIS A 85 -55.25 -3.97 7.03
CA HIS A 85 -53.97 -4.14 6.34
C HIS A 85 -53.80 -5.56 5.77
N LYS A 86 -54.03 -6.58 6.60
CA LYS A 86 -53.92 -7.99 6.18
C LYS A 86 -54.92 -8.34 5.08
N SER A 87 -56.15 -7.83 5.16
CA SER A 87 -57.15 -8.04 4.12
C SER A 87 -56.71 -7.45 2.77
N LEU A 88 -56.21 -6.21 2.76
CA LEU A 88 -55.74 -5.56 1.53
C LEU A 88 -54.56 -6.31 0.89
N LYS A 89 -53.56 -6.68 1.70
CA LYS A 89 -52.37 -7.39 1.22
C LYS A 89 -52.72 -8.78 0.66
N ASN A 90 -53.62 -9.51 1.30
CA ASN A 90 -54.09 -10.82 0.83
C ASN A 90 -54.87 -10.73 -0.50
N SER A 91 -55.47 -9.57 -0.79
CA SER A 91 -56.17 -9.29 -2.04
C SER A 91 -55.27 -8.75 -3.15
N GLY A 92 -53.95 -8.70 -2.94
CA GLY A 92 -52.97 -8.25 -3.93
C GLY A 92 -52.84 -6.73 -4.06
N LEU A 93 -53.47 -5.96 -3.17
CA LEU A 93 -53.38 -4.49 -3.16
C LEU A 93 -52.19 -4.08 -2.29
N THR A 94 -51.15 -3.54 -2.92
CA THR A 94 -49.87 -3.24 -2.26
C THR A 94 -49.50 -1.76 -2.31
N THR A 95 -50.12 -0.95 -3.17
CA THR A 95 -49.85 0.49 -3.25
C THR A 95 -51.06 1.36 -2.92
N ILE A 96 -50.79 2.56 -2.39
CA ILE A 96 -51.80 3.58 -2.09
C ILE A 96 -52.44 4.05 -3.39
N HIS A 97 -51.66 4.18 -4.47
CA HIS A 97 -52.19 4.50 -5.79
C HIS A 97 -53.26 3.51 -6.28
N GLN A 98 -53.05 2.20 -6.12
CA GLN A 98 -54.07 1.19 -6.44
C GLN A 98 -55.36 1.42 -5.65
N LEU A 99 -55.25 1.67 -4.34
CA LEU A 99 -56.41 1.91 -3.46
C LEU A 99 -57.19 3.18 -3.83
N LYS A 100 -56.54 4.18 -4.41
CA LYS A 100 -57.18 5.43 -4.86
C LYS A 100 -58.01 5.24 -6.13
N GLN A 101 -57.62 4.32 -6.99
CA GLN A 101 -58.30 4.08 -8.27
C GLN A 101 -59.54 3.19 -8.13
N LEU A 102 -59.64 2.41 -7.04
CA LEU A 102 -60.76 1.49 -6.84
C LEU A 102 -62.05 2.23 -6.45
N SER A 103 -63.11 1.96 -7.19
CA SER A 103 -64.47 2.24 -6.74
C SER A 103 -64.84 1.37 -5.54
N LYS A 104 -65.88 1.76 -4.80
CA LYS A 104 -66.38 0.97 -3.67
C LYS A 104 -66.70 -0.48 -4.07
N LYS A 105 -67.33 -0.67 -5.23
CA LYS A 105 -67.75 -2.00 -5.71
C LYS A 105 -66.54 -2.88 -5.96
N GLU A 106 -65.54 -2.36 -6.65
CA GLU A 106 -64.29 -3.08 -6.92
C GLU A 106 -63.52 -3.39 -5.62
N TYR A 107 -63.55 -2.48 -4.65
CA TYR A 107 -62.94 -2.71 -3.35
C TYR A 107 -63.61 -3.86 -2.57
N ASP A 108 -64.94 -3.89 -2.53
CA ASP A 108 -65.70 -4.97 -1.88
C ASP A 108 -65.51 -6.32 -2.61
N ASP A 109 -65.41 -6.29 -3.95
CA ASP A 109 -65.10 -7.47 -4.79
C ASP A 109 -63.70 -8.03 -4.49
N HIS A 110 -62.68 -7.16 -4.40
CA HIS A 110 -61.32 -7.56 -4.03
C HIS A 110 -61.25 -8.18 -2.62
N LEU A 111 -62.05 -7.69 -1.68
CA LEU A 111 -62.08 -8.19 -0.31
C LEU A 111 -63.04 -9.38 -0.10
N LYS A 112 -63.82 -9.75 -1.12
CA LYS A 112 -64.85 -10.80 -1.07
C LYS A 112 -65.84 -10.63 0.09
N ARG A 113 -66.16 -9.39 0.46
CA ARG A 113 -67.13 -9.06 1.52
C ARG A 113 -67.68 -7.65 1.35
N GLU A 114 -68.96 -7.46 1.66
CA GLU A 114 -69.53 -6.12 1.78
C GLU A 114 -68.97 -5.43 3.04
N SER A 115 -68.13 -4.41 2.86
CA SER A 115 -67.42 -3.80 3.98
C SER A 115 -67.40 -2.28 3.88
N ASN A 116 -68.59 -1.68 3.76
CA ASN A 116 -68.79 -0.23 3.67
C ASN A 116 -68.08 0.58 4.77
N SER A 117 -67.97 0.02 5.98
CA SER A 117 -67.24 0.65 7.09
C SER A 117 -65.72 0.60 6.91
N ILE A 118 -65.19 -0.43 6.24
CA ILE A 118 -63.77 -0.62 5.97
C ILE A 118 -63.31 0.27 4.82
N TYR A 119 -64.06 0.29 3.71
CA TYR A 119 -63.77 1.19 2.58
C TYR A 119 -63.72 2.65 3.03
N LYS A 120 -64.73 3.11 3.78
CA LYS A 120 -64.75 4.49 4.33
C LYS A 120 -63.57 4.76 5.26
N LYS A 121 -63.20 3.82 6.13
CA LYS A 121 -62.03 3.94 7.02
C LYS A 121 -60.73 4.05 6.21
N THR A 122 -60.52 3.20 5.21
CA THR A 122 -59.34 3.24 4.34
C THR A 122 -59.24 4.56 3.59
N GLN A 123 -60.33 5.04 2.99
CA GLN A 123 -60.35 6.33 2.29
C GLN A 123 -60.08 7.52 3.23
N ASN A 124 -60.59 7.50 4.45
CA ASN A 124 -60.28 8.53 5.45
C ASN A 124 -58.79 8.52 5.85
N ILE A 125 -58.18 7.33 5.96
CA ILE A 125 -56.75 7.18 6.25
C ILE A 125 -55.90 7.71 5.07
N ILE A 126 -56.28 7.39 3.83
CA ILE A 126 -55.61 7.90 2.62
C ILE A 126 -55.68 9.43 2.58
N LYS A 127 -56.86 10.02 2.82
CA LYS A 127 -57.01 11.49 2.89
C LYS A 127 -56.11 12.12 3.95
N LYS A 128 -55.99 11.48 5.13
CA LYS A 128 -55.08 11.94 6.19
C LYS A 128 -53.62 11.87 5.74
N PHE A 129 -53.22 10.77 5.10
CA PHE A 129 -51.89 10.61 4.51
C PHE A 129 -51.60 11.71 3.48
N GLU A 130 -52.49 11.92 2.52
CA GLU A 130 -52.33 12.93 1.46
C GLU A 130 -52.22 14.34 2.04
N SER A 131 -53.02 14.67 3.04
CA SER A 131 -52.93 15.98 3.70
C SER A 131 -51.56 16.22 4.33
N VAL A 132 -50.97 15.22 4.97
CA VAL A 132 -49.60 15.33 5.52
C VAL A 132 -48.57 15.36 4.39
N PHE A 133 -48.74 14.51 3.37
CA PHE A 133 -47.83 14.39 2.23
C PHE A 133 -47.73 15.70 1.43
N SER A 134 -48.85 16.36 1.16
CA SER A 134 -48.88 17.64 0.44
C SER A 134 -48.25 18.78 1.24
N ASN A 135 -48.38 18.75 2.57
CA ASN A 135 -47.92 19.85 3.44
C ASN A 135 -46.45 19.70 3.86
N ASN A 136 -45.91 18.49 3.92
CA ASN A 136 -44.58 18.23 4.48
C ASN A 136 -43.50 18.03 3.40
N TYR A 137 -43.26 19.07 2.61
CA TYR A 137 -42.31 19.00 1.48
C TYR A 137 -40.86 18.75 1.92
N ILE A 138 -40.45 19.26 3.08
CA ILE A 138 -39.10 19.08 3.62
C ILE A 138 -38.79 17.60 3.80
N ASP A 139 -39.72 16.85 4.39
CA ASP A 139 -39.55 15.43 4.68
C ASP A 139 -39.47 14.57 3.39
N ILE A 140 -40.32 14.85 2.41
CA ILE A 140 -40.29 14.15 1.12
C ILE A 140 -39.04 14.49 0.33
N ILE A 141 -38.64 15.76 0.24
CA ILE A 141 -37.41 16.14 -0.47
C ILE A 141 -36.17 15.58 0.22
N SER A 142 -36.15 15.55 1.56
CA SER A 142 -35.08 14.90 2.33
C SER A 142 -34.99 13.40 2.01
N PHE A 143 -36.13 12.72 1.87
CA PHE A 143 -36.16 11.33 1.46
C PHE A 143 -35.69 11.13 0.00
N LEU A 144 -36.06 12.03 -0.91
CA LEU A 144 -35.55 11.98 -2.29
C LEU A 144 -34.04 12.16 -2.34
N LEU A 145 -33.51 13.11 -1.57
CA LEU A 145 -32.06 13.31 -1.43
C LEU A 145 -31.40 12.02 -0.97
N LEU A 146 -31.90 11.42 0.12
CA LEU A 146 -31.39 10.15 0.66
C LEU A 146 -31.33 9.03 -0.40
N VAL A 147 -32.36 8.88 -1.23
CA VAL A 147 -32.42 7.79 -2.22
C VAL A 147 -31.56 8.07 -3.46
N GLN A 148 -31.32 9.33 -3.79
CA GLN A 148 -30.64 9.74 -5.01
C GLN A 148 -29.16 10.09 -4.82
N HIS A 149 -28.73 10.25 -3.58
CA HIS A 149 -27.41 10.74 -3.24
C HIS A 149 -26.53 9.68 -2.59
N ASP A 150 -25.24 9.85 -2.82
CA ASP A 150 -24.17 9.01 -2.30
C ASP A 150 -23.26 9.91 -1.46
N VAL A 151 -22.95 9.50 -0.23
CA VAL A 151 -22.34 10.33 0.82
C VAL A 151 -21.08 11.06 0.35
N ASP A 152 -20.31 10.43 -0.54
CA ASP A 152 -19.03 10.94 -1.04
C ASP A 152 -19.15 11.87 -2.26
N LYS A 153 -20.37 12.14 -2.75
CA LYS A 153 -20.60 12.92 -3.96
C LYS A 153 -21.18 14.30 -3.67
N ARG A 154 -21.02 15.20 -4.63
CA ARG A 154 -21.78 16.45 -4.66
C ARG A 154 -23.26 16.13 -4.85
N VAL A 155 -24.14 16.82 -4.13
CA VAL A 155 -25.59 16.72 -4.36
C VAL A 155 -25.94 17.25 -5.74
N ASP A 156 -26.57 16.40 -6.58
CA ASP A 156 -27.12 16.82 -7.87
C ASP A 156 -28.46 17.52 -7.65
N VAL A 157 -28.39 18.84 -7.43
CA VAL A 157 -29.55 19.68 -7.19
C VAL A 157 -30.52 19.65 -8.39
N LYS A 158 -30.02 19.54 -9.63
CA LYS A 158 -30.88 19.54 -10.82
C LYS A 158 -31.72 18.27 -10.89
N GLN A 159 -31.09 17.11 -10.65
CA GLN A 159 -31.79 15.83 -10.61
C GLN A 159 -32.82 15.78 -9.47
N LEU A 160 -32.48 16.34 -8.31
CA LEU A 160 -33.38 16.43 -7.16
C LEU A 160 -34.62 17.27 -7.49
N ILE A 161 -34.44 18.43 -8.14
CA ILE A 161 -35.53 19.29 -8.60
C ILE A 161 -36.42 18.55 -9.60
N GLN A 162 -35.85 17.95 -10.64
CA GLN A 162 -36.60 17.20 -11.66
C GLN A 162 -37.44 16.07 -11.05
N THR A 163 -36.95 15.44 -9.98
CA THR A 163 -37.72 14.40 -9.30
C THR A 163 -38.81 15.00 -8.42
N ALA A 164 -38.50 16.07 -7.69
CA ALA A 164 -39.44 16.76 -6.80
C ALA A 164 -40.63 17.38 -7.56
N GLU A 165 -40.48 17.75 -8.83
CA GLU A 165 -41.55 18.24 -9.71
C GLU A 165 -42.72 17.25 -9.85
N LYS A 166 -42.47 15.96 -9.66
CA LYS A 166 -43.52 14.92 -9.67
C LYS A 166 -44.46 15.02 -8.46
N PHE A 167 -44.03 15.68 -7.39
CA PHE A 167 -44.75 15.72 -6.10
C PHE A 167 -45.25 17.13 -5.75
N TYR A 168 -44.55 18.18 -6.19
CA TYR A 168 -44.86 19.55 -5.79
C TYR A 168 -44.72 20.57 -6.93
N SER A 169 -45.63 21.56 -6.95
CA SER A 169 -45.42 22.80 -7.69
C SER A 169 -44.31 23.66 -7.05
N LEU A 170 -43.62 24.46 -7.86
CA LEU A 170 -42.47 25.28 -7.45
C LEU A 170 -41.37 24.46 -6.76
N ALA A 171 -41.09 23.26 -7.29
CA ALA A 171 -40.17 22.29 -6.72
C ALA A 171 -38.78 22.88 -6.45
N GLU A 172 -38.27 23.72 -7.36
CA GLU A 172 -36.98 24.40 -7.20
C GLU A 172 -36.86 25.17 -5.87
N ASN A 173 -37.82 26.06 -5.58
CA ASN A 173 -37.83 26.84 -4.34
C ASN A 173 -37.88 25.94 -3.11
N LYS A 174 -38.73 24.90 -3.13
CA LYS A 174 -38.87 23.96 -2.02
C LYS A 174 -37.59 23.15 -1.79
N VAL A 175 -36.94 22.70 -2.87
CA VAL A 175 -35.67 21.98 -2.81
C VAL A 175 -34.58 22.86 -2.21
N LEU A 176 -34.41 24.08 -2.72
CA LEU A 176 -33.38 25.00 -2.20
C LEU A 176 -33.61 25.36 -0.73
N LEU A 177 -34.86 25.61 -0.33
CA LEU A 177 -35.22 25.82 1.09
C LEU A 177 -34.88 24.60 1.95
N THR A 178 -35.17 23.40 1.45
CA THR A 178 -34.89 22.14 2.16
C THR A 178 -33.39 21.94 2.32
N LEU A 179 -32.60 22.17 1.26
CA LEU A 179 -31.14 22.05 1.32
C LEU A 179 -30.53 23.04 2.33
N ASN A 180 -31.01 24.30 2.38
CA ASN A 180 -30.55 25.25 3.39
C ASN A 180 -30.95 24.80 4.82
N THR A 181 -32.16 24.29 4.99
CA THR A 181 -32.60 23.74 6.29
C THR A 181 -31.71 22.58 6.75
N LEU A 182 -31.37 21.67 5.83
CA LEU A 182 -30.47 20.55 6.11
C LEU A 182 -29.02 21.00 6.39
N VAL A 183 -28.61 22.16 5.87
CA VAL A 183 -27.33 22.80 6.24
C VAL A 183 -27.40 23.33 7.68
N ASP A 184 -28.47 24.03 8.04
CA ASP A 184 -28.68 24.57 9.39
C ASP A 184 -28.76 23.43 10.43
N GLU A 185 -29.31 22.27 10.05
CA GLU A 185 -29.40 21.07 10.88
C GLU A 185 -28.10 20.23 10.92
N GLY A 186 -27.06 20.65 10.20
CA GLY A 186 -25.75 20.01 10.17
C GLY A 186 -25.69 18.68 9.41
N ILE A 187 -26.71 18.36 8.59
CA ILE A 187 -26.68 17.18 7.70
C ILE A 187 -25.88 17.50 6.44
N LEU A 188 -25.98 18.73 5.94
CA LEU A 188 -25.27 19.19 4.75
C LEU A 188 -24.26 20.28 5.09
N ILE A 189 -23.22 20.39 4.27
CA ILE A 189 -22.30 21.52 4.22
C ILE A 189 -22.46 22.19 2.86
N LYS A 190 -22.60 23.52 2.87
CA LYS A 190 -22.57 24.33 1.67
C LYS A 190 -21.17 24.88 1.44
N ASN A 191 -20.55 24.52 0.33
CA ASN A 191 -19.27 25.07 -0.11
C ASN A 191 -19.45 25.75 -1.46
N ASN A 192 -19.35 27.08 -1.47
CA ASN A 192 -19.73 27.92 -2.62
C ASN A 192 -21.17 27.61 -3.08
N ASP A 193 -21.36 27.25 -4.36
CA ASP A 193 -22.65 26.89 -4.95
C ASP A 193 -22.94 25.37 -4.95
N SER A 194 -22.33 24.64 -4.02
CA SER A 194 -22.44 23.17 -3.95
C SER A 194 -22.79 22.69 -2.55
N TYR A 195 -23.61 21.63 -2.48
CA TYR A 195 -23.97 20.95 -1.24
C TYR A 195 -23.31 19.57 -1.18
N TYR A 196 -22.86 19.20 0.02
CA TYR A 196 -22.26 17.91 0.35
C TYR A 196 -22.85 17.41 1.67
N VAL A 197 -22.95 16.10 1.86
CA VAL A 197 -23.29 15.52 3.17
C VAL A 197 -22.15 15.80 4.15
N LYS A 198 -22.49 16.25 5.35
CA LYS A 198 -21.53 16.47 6.43
C LYS A 198 -20.92 15.13 6.83
N LYS A 199 -19.59 15.07 6.83
CA LYS A 199 -18.86 14.01 7.53
C LYS A 199 -18.50 14.55 8.91
N TRP A 200 -18.98 13.88 9.93
CA TRP A 200 -18.58 14.18 11.29
C TRP A 200 -17.16 13.69 11.53
N THR A 201 -16.38 14.48 12.27
CA THR A 201 -15.14 14.00 12.87
C THR A 201 -15.47 13.29 14.18
N LEU A 202 -14.63 12.32 14.57
CA LEU A 202 -14.80 11.64 15.86
C LEU A 202 -14.86 12.63 17.03
N HIS A 203 -13.98 13.64 17.04
CA HIS A 203 -13.96 14.66 18.09
C HIS A 203 -15.24 15.46 18.20
N GLU A 204 -15.86 15.85 17.07
CA GLU A 204 -17.15 16.53 17.10
C GLU A 204 -18.23 15.64 17.74
N VAL A 205 -18.26 14.35 17.37
CA VAL A 205 -19.24 13.39 17.90
C VAL A 205 -19.05 13.17 19.40
N LEU A 206 -17.80 13.06 19.84
CA LEU A 206 -17.45 12.87 21.26
C LEU A 206 -17.79 14.09 22.13
N ASN A 207 -18.10 15.26 21.56
CA ASN A 207 -18.54 16.42 22.34
C ASN A 207 -20.00 16.31 22.81
N PHE A 208 -20.84 15.54 22.11
CA PHE A 208 -22.23 15.32 22.52
C PHE A 208 -22.33 14.41 23.74
N ASP A 209 -23.47 14.50 24.45
CA ASP A 209 -23.75 13.64 25.59
C ASP A 209 -24.46 12.36 25.15
N PHE A 210 -24.08 11.22 25.74
CA PHE A 210 -24.66 9.92 25.43
C PHE A 210 -24.45 8.92 26.57
N PRO A 211 -25.33 7.90 26.70
CA PRO A 211 -25.22 6.91 27.76
C PRO A 211 -23.88 6.20 27.74
N HIS A 212 -23.26 6.09 28.92
CA HIS A 212 -21.98 5.41 29.14
C HIS A 212 -20.77 6.05 28.41
N LYS A 213 -20.84 7.36 28.11
CA LYS A 213 -19.75 8.13 27.52
C LYS A 213 -18.41 7.96 28.22
N ASP A 214 -18.36 8.10 29.55
CA ASP A 214 -17.11 7.97 30.31
C ASP A 214 -16.45 6.60 30.11
N THR A 215 -17.24 5.52 30.12
CA THR A 215 -16.75 4.16 29.84
C THR A 215 -16.14 4.05 28.44
N TYR A 216 -16.76 4.70 27.45
CA TYR A 216 -16.29 4.70 26.07
C TYR A 216 -15.01 5.53 25.91
N LEU A 217 -14.94 6.71 26.52
CA LEU A 217 -13.75 7.56 26.51
C LEU A 217 -12.56 6.86 27.16
N MET A 218 -12.74 6.20 28.31
CA MET A 218 -11.67 5.39 28.92
C MET A 218 -11.18 4.29 27.97
N ARG A 219 -12.08 3.66 27.22
CA ARG A 219 -11.71 2.62 26.24
C ARG A 219 -10.88 3.19 25.09
N LEU A 220 -11.21 4.40 24.62
CA LEU A 220 -10.49 5.16 23.59
C LEU A 220 -9.20 5.82 24.09
N GLN A 221 -8.91 5.74 25.39
CA GLN A 221 -7.66 6.17 26.02
C GLN A 221 -6.76 4.96 26.35
N GLY A 222 -7.00 3.82 25.70
CA GLY A 222 -6.25 2.59 25.92
C GLY A 222 -6.48 1.88 27.25
N VAL A 223 -7.38 2.35 28.13
CA VAL A 223 -7.64 1.68 29.42
C VAL A 223 -8.22 0.29 29.17
N ASN A 224 -7.65 -0.72 29.83
CA ASN A 224 -8.11 -2.08 29.63
C ASN A 224 -9.51 -2.29 30.23
N VAL A 225 -10.28 -3.18 29.61
CA VAL A 225 -11.69 -3.45 29.98
C VAL A 225 -11.86 -3.89 31.44
N ARG A 226 -10.84 -4.53 32.02
CA ARG A 226 -10.88 -5.00 33.41
C ARG A 226 -10.79 -3.83 34.38
N ASP A 227 -9.93 -2.86 34.11
CA ASP A 227 -9.70 -1.70 34.96
C ASP A 227 -10.83 -0.69 34.80
N ILE A 228 -11.37 -0.51 33.59
CA ILE A 228 -12.63 0.22 33.37
C ILE A 228 -13.74 -0.36 34.27
N GLY A 229 -13.94 -1.68 34.25
CA GLY A 229 -14.98 -2.31 35.06
C GLY A 229 -14.81 -2.12 36.57
N LYS A 230 -13.57 -2.02 37.07
CA LYS A 230 -13.31 -1.71 38.49
C LYS A 230 -13.65 -0.27 38.82
N GLU A 231 -13.25 0.67 37.96
CA GLU A 231 -13.44 2.11 38.18
C GLU A 231 -14.90 2.52 38.04
N THR A 232 -15.62 1.95 37.08
CA THR A 232 -17.03 2.29 36.83
C THR A 232 -18.02 1.37 37.55
N GLY A 233 -17.54 0.34 38.26
CA GLY A 233 -18.37 -0.61 39.00
C GLY A 233 -19.21 -1.57 38.15
N VAL A 234 -18.84 -1.78 36.87
CA VAL A 234 -19.58 -2.65 35.93
C VAL A 234 -18.76 -3.86 35.50
N SER A 235 -19.42 -4.94 35.09
CA SER A 235 -18.70 -6.15 34.65
C SER A 235 -17.93 -5.93 33.34
N ARG A 236 -16.88 -6.73 33.10
CA ARG A 236 -16.12 -6.73 31.83
C ARG A 236 -17.04 -6.88 30.61
N THR A 237 -18.02 -7.78 30.70
CA THR A 237 -19.00 -8.03 29.63
C THR A 237 -19.89 -6.81 29.40
N SER A 238 -20.27 -6.10 30.47
CA SER A 238 -21.04 -4.86 30.40
C SER A 238 -20.26 -3.76 29.69
N VAL A 239 -18.97 -3.57 30.01
CA VAL A 239 -18.11 -2.60 29.32
C VAL A 239 -18.07 -2.87 27.82
N LEU A 240 -17.80 -4.12 27.42
CA LEU A 240 -17.76 -4.51 26.00
C LEU A 240 -19.10 -4.27 25.30
N THR A 241 -20.20 -4.56 26.00
CA THR A 241 -21.56 -4.35 25.49
C THR A 241 -21.85 -2.87 25.29
N TYR A 242 -21.43 -2.00 26.23
CA TYR A 242 -21.60 -0.56 26.10
C TYR A 242 -20.79 -0.01 24.93
N VAL A 243 -19.51 -0.40 24.83
CA VAL A 243 -18.63 0.03 23.73
C VAL A 243 -19.20 -0.40 22.37
N SER A 244 -19.59 -1.66 22.21
CA SER A 244 -20.21 -2.16 20.96
C SER A 244 -21.46 -1.37 20.62
N ARG A 245 -22.38 -1.17 21.58
CA ARG A 245 -23.63 -0.43 21.32
C ARG A 245 -23.37 1.02 20.92
N ILE A 246 -22.39 1.68 21.52
CA ILE A 246 -22.03 3.06 21.16
C ILE A 246 -21.49 3.10 19.74
N ASN A 247 -20.55 2.20 19.39
CA ASN A 247 -20.02 2.10 18.03
C ASN A 247 -21.10 1.79 16.99
N ASP A 248 -22.02 0.86 17.29
CA ASP A 248 -23.03 0.38 16.35
C ASP A 248 -24.18 1.38 16.13
N HIS A 249 -24.44 2.27 17.10
CA HIS A 249 -25.69 3.04 17.13
C HIS A 249 -25.54 4.53 17.39
N PHE A 250 -24.48 4.97 18.07
CA PHE A 250 -24.22 6.39 18.31
C PHE A 250 -23.24 6.96 17.29
N ILE A 251 -22.13 6.27 17.08
CA ILE A 251 -21.08 6.72 16.17
C ILE A 251 -21.62 6.71 14.73
N PRO A 252 -21.58 7.85 14.00
CA PRO A 252 -22.02 7.89 12.61
C PRO A 252 -21.26 6.87 11.75
N HIS A 253 -21.97 6.16 10.89
CA HIS A 253 -21.36 5.15 10.01
C HIS A 253 -20.35 5.76 9.02
N HIS A 254 -20.53 7.04 8.69
CA HIS A 254 -19.74 7.79 7.73
C HIS A 254 -18.85 8.86 8.40
N LEU A 255 -18.13 8.49 9.47
CA LEU A 255 -17.10 9.35 10.06
C LEU A 255 -15.99 9.70 9.06
N GLU A 256 -15.42 10.89 9.20
CA GLU A 256 -14.30 11.32 8.35
C GLU A 256 -13.10 10.38 8.48
N GLU A 257 -12.79 9.94 9.69
CA GLU A 257 -11.64 9.08 10.00
C GLU A 257 -11.80 7.67 9.42
N ASN A 258 -13.02 7.23 9.08
CA ASN A 258 -13.24 5.92 8.46
C ASN A 258 -12.51 5.78 7.12
N LYS A 259 -12.09 6.88 6.48
CA LYS A 259 -11.18 6.85 5.30
C LYS A 259 -9.85 6.13 5.56
N TYR A 260 -9.42 6.05 6.81
CA TYR A 260 -8.18 5.37 7.19
C TYR A 260 -8.36 3.85 7.40
N SER A 261 -9.60 3.36 7.51
CA SER A 261 -9.88 1.94 7.75
C SER A 261 -9.25 0.99 6.72
N ILE A 262 -9.06 1.46 5.48
CA ILE A 262 -8.43 0.68 4.41
C ILE A 262 -6.98 0.30 4.75
N PHE A 263 -6.24 1.14 5.49
CA PHE A 263 -4.86 0.87 5.92
C PHE A 263 -4.79 -0.29 6.91
N LEU A 264 -5.81 -0.43 7.75
CA LEU A 264 -5.88 -1.49 8.75
C LEU A 264 -6.42 -2.79 8.12
N THR A 265 -7.51 -2.68 7.35
CA THR A 265 -8.26 -3.86 6.86
C THR A 265 -7.69 -4.46 5.58
N LYS A 266 -7.34 -3.64 4.58
CA LYS A 266 -6.84 -4.10 3.28
C LYS A 266 -5.32 -4.29 3.30
N TYR A 267 -4.61 -3.33 3.88
CA TYR A 267 -3.15 -3.31 3.85
C TYR A 267 -2.48 -3.89 5.12
N ASN A 268 -3.28 -4.32 6.11
CA ASN A 268 -2.81 -4.93 7.35
C ASN A 268 -1.73 -4.11 8.07
N MET A 269 -1.86 -2.79 8.06
CA MET A 269 -0.87 -1.90 8.67
C MET A 269 -0.93 -2.03 10.21
N PRO A 270 0.17 -2.43 10.88
CA PRO A 270 0.23 -2.50 12.33
C PRO A 270 0.14 -1.12 12.96
N ARG A 271 -0.32 -1.08 14.21
CA ARG A 271 -0.54 0.17 14.96
C ARG A 271 0.68 1.09 14.98
N SER A 272 1.86 0.55 15.29
CA SER A 272 3.10 1.32 15.36
C SER A 272 3.49 1.94 14.00
N THR A 273 3.29 1.21 12.90
CA THR A 273 3.53 1.72 11.54
C THR A 273 2.52 2.82 11.22
N PHE A 274 1.24 2.61 11.52
CA PHE A 274 0.17 3.57 11.25
C PHE A 274 0.38 4.89 12.00
N GLU A 275 0.69 4.82 13.30
CA GLU A 275 1.01 5.97 14.15
C GLU A 275 2.12 6.82 13.56
N TYR A 276 3.23 6.17 13.16
CA TYR A 276 4.37 6.85 12.58
C TYR A 276 4.05 7.52 11.23
N VAL A 277 3.28 6.83 10.38
CA VAL A 277 2.95 7.32 9.03
C VAL A 277 2.00 8.52 9.10
N PHE A 278 0.89 8.40 9.82
CA PHE A 278 -0.19 9.39 9.76
C PHE A 278 -0.10 10.48 10.83
N ASN A 279 0.55 10.22 11.97
CA ASN A 279 0.69 11.17 13.08
C ASN A 279 -0.65 11.83 13.45
N LEU A 280 -1.67 11.00 13.69
CA LEU A 280 -3.00 11.42 14.13
C LEU A 280 -3.06 11.50 15.66
N ASP A 281 -4.14 12.08 16.17
CA ASP A 281 -4.49 12.03 17.60
C ASP A 281 -4.66 10.58 18.06
N GLU A 282 -4.16 10.26 19.26
CA GLU A 282 -4.22 8.93 19.87
C GLU A 282 -5.66 8.41 19.99
N VAL A 283 -6.62 9.30 20.30
CA VAL A 283 -8.04 8.94 20.39
C VAL A 283 -8.59 8.41 19.05
N ILE A 284 -8.15 9.01 17.93
CA ILE A 284 -8.54 8.56 16.59
C ILE A 284 -7.92 7.19 16.29
N ILE A 285 -6.63 7.02 16.61
CA ILE A 285 -5.93 5.74 16.42
C ILE A 285 -6.62 4.64 17.23
N ASP A 286 -6.92 4.89 18.49
CA ASP A 286 -7.62 3.95 19.38
C ASP A 286 -9.01 3.60 18.85
N TYR A 287 -9.77 4.58 18.36
CA TYR A 287 -11.05 4.35 17.70
C TYR A 287 -10.88 3.43 16.48
N LEU A 288 -9.92 3.70 15.60
CA LEU A 288 -9.70 2.91 14.39
C LEU A 288 -9.34 1.45 14.72
N TYR A 289 -8.40 1.22 15.64
CA TYR A 289 -7.99 -0.14 16.03
C TYR A 289 -9.00 -0.86 16.93
N CYS A 290 -9.92 -0.15 17.58
CA CYS A 290 -11.03 -0.77 18.30
C CYS A 290 -12.17 -1.22 17.37
N ASN A 291 -12.35 -0.56 16.23
CA ASN A 291 -13.51 -0.76 15.35
C ASN A 291 -13.21 -1.48 14.03
N PHE A 292 -11.96 -1.49 13.58
CA PHE A 292 -11.57 -2.15 12.35
C PHE A 292 -10.62 -3.31 12.64
N GLU A 293 -10.93 -4.49 12.10
CA GLU A 293 -10.09 -5.67 12.24
C GLU A 293 -8.78 -5.49 11.48
N THR A 294 -7.67 -5.81 12.14
CA THR A 294 -6.34 -5.99 11.54
C THR A 294 -5.90 -7.43 11.77
N HIS A 295 -5.27 -8.03 10.76
CA HIS A 295 -4.66 -9.35 10.93
C HIS A 295 -3.28 -9.26 11.59
N ASP A 296 -2.70 -8.06 11.67
CA ASP A 296 -1.45 -7.72 12.38
C ASP A 296 -0.24 -8.61 12.03
N ILE A 297 -0.19 -9.10 10.78
CA ILE A 297 0.88 -10.00 10.32
C ILE A 297 2.04 -9.21 9.69
N ASN A 298 1.75 -8.33 8.72
CA ASN A 298 2.71 -7.44 8.04
C ASN A 298 1.98 -6.44 7.13
N THR A 299 2.54 -5.23 6.99
CA THR A 299 2.05 -4.21 6.06
C THR A 299 2.26 -4.63 4.59
N ASP A 300 1.22 -4.58 3.76
CA ASP A 300 1.32 -4.81 2.31
C ASP A 300 1.80 -3.53 1.57
N ILE A 301 3.09 -3.26 1.67
CA ILE A 301 3.73 -2.06 1.11
C ILE A 301 3.66 -2.05 -0.43
N GLU A 302 3.73 -3.22 -1.08
CA GLU A 302 3.67 -3.34 -2.53
C GLU A 302 2.32 -2.88 -3.08
N GLN A 303 1.23 -3.32 -2.46
CA GLN A 303 -0.10 -2.89 -2.87
C GLN A 303 -0.36 -1.41 -2.54
N ILE A 304 0.12 -0.90 -1.39
CA ILE A 304 0.01 0.54 -1.05
C ILE A 304 0.65 1.42 -2.13
N ILE A 305 1.86 1.06 -2.57
CA ILE A 305 2.59 1.81 -3.59
C ILE A 305 1.89 1.71 -4.95
N THR A 306 1.40 0.52 -5.30
CA THR A 306 0.68 0.28 -6.56
C THR A 306 -0.60 1.11 -6.63
N ASP A 307 -1.37 1.16 -5.54
CA ASP A 307 -2.64 1.87 -5.47
C ASP A 307 -2.46 3.41 -5.35
N LYS A 308 -1.24 3.89 -5.07
CA LYS A 308 -0.87 5.33 -4.97
C LYS A 308 -1.77 6.12 -4.03
N ILE A 309 -2.17 5.50 -2.92
CA ILE A 309 -3.11 6.09 -1.95
C ILE A 309 -2.44 7.03 -0.95
N LEU A 310 -1.13 6.90 -0.73
CA LEU A 310 -0.37 7.73 0.21
C LEU A 310 0.19 8.98 -0.46
N LYS A 311 0.23 10.07 0.30
CA LYS A 311 1.03 11.25 -0.06
C LYS A 311 2.51 10.91 0.04
N LYS A 312 3.37 11.69 -0.64
CA LYS A 312 4.82 11.44 -0.71
C LYS A 312 5.47 11.36 0.69
N ASP A 313 5.13 12.30 1.57
CA ASP A 313 5.64 12.34 2.95
C ASP A 313 5.23 11.10 3.76
N GLN A 314 4.00 10.63 3.60
CA GLN A 314 3.51 9.42 4.24
C GLN A 314 4.20 8.17 3.70
N LEU A 315 4.41 8.10 2.38
CA LEU A 315 5.16 7.02 1.74
C LEU A 315 6.62 6.99 2.22
N ASP A 316 7.28 8.14 2.31
CA ASP A 316 8.65 8.25 2.80
C ASP A 316 8.76 7.75 4.26
N ARG A 317 7.79 8.09 5.12
CA ARG A 317 7.71 7.57 6.49
C ARG A 317 7.46 6.06 6.55
N LEU A 318 6.59 5.53 5.69
CA LEU A 318 6.33 4.10 5.60
C LEU A 318 7.60 3.34 5.21
N LEU A 319 8.30 3.80 4.17
CA LEU A 319 9.55 3.18 3.72
C LEU A 319 10.63 3.25 4.80
N TYR A 320 10.72 4.37 5.54
CA TYR A 320 11.64 4.53 6.66
C TYR A 320 11.39 3.52 7.78
N ILE A 321 10.15 3.40 8.29
CA ILE A 321 9.84 2.54 9.44
C ILE A 321 9.94 1.06 9.09
N GLU A 322 9.58 0.70 7.86
CA GLU A 322 9.67 -0.65 7.32
C GLU A 322 11.10 -1.01 6.87
N LYS A 323 12.05 -0.07 6.96
CA LYS A 323 13.45 -0.22 6.52
C LYS A 323 13.55 -0.69 5.06
N LYS A 324 12.78 -0.07 4.18
CA LYS A 324 12.79 -0.32 2.72
C LYS A 324 13.04 0.97 1.95
N PHE A 325 13.39 0.86 0.67
CA PHE A 325 13.43 2.00 -0.24
C PHE A 325 13.14 1.53 -1.67
N ILE A 326 12.82 2.47 -2.55
CA ILE A 326 12.61 2.22 -3.97
C ILE A 326 13.95 2.42 -4.70
N ASN A 327 14.47 1.36 -5.33
CA ASN A 327 15.73 1.41 -6.06
C ASN A 327 15.58 2.02 -7.46
N HIS A 328 16.69 2.13 -8.20
CA HIS A 328 16.78 2.62 -9.57
C HIS A 328 15.87 1.89 -10.58
N GLN A 329 15.42 0.66 -10.28
CA GLN A 329 14.49 -0.10 -11.12
C GLN A 329 13.02 0.14 -10.76
N GLY A 330 12.74 0.99 -9.77
CA GLY A 330 11.41 1.18 -9.22
C GLY A 330 10.95 0.03 -8.31
N LYS A 331 11.84 -0.89 -7.92
CA LYS A 331 11.52 -2.02 -7.03
C LYS A 331 11.73 -1.65 -5.57
N ILE A 332 10.85 -2.17 -4.72
CA ILE A 332 10.96 -2.03 -3.27
C ILE A 332 11.97 -3.06 -2.77
N VAL A 333 13.05 -2.59 -2.16
CA VAL A 333 14.11 -3.44 -1.64
C VAL A 333 14.39 -3.09 -0.17
N PRO A 334 14.84 -4.06 0.66
CA PRO A 334 15.24 -3.76 2.01
C PRO A 334 16.44 -2.80 2.01
N GLN A 335 16.52 -1.95 3.02
CA GLN A 335 17.68 -1.11 3.24
C GLN A 335 18.84 -1.97 3.74
N SER A 336 19.81 -2.19 2.88
CA SER A 336 21.07 -2.85 3.21
C SER A 336 22.21 -2.10 2.55
N SER A 337 23.43 -2.21 3.10
CA SER A 337 24.61 -1.58 2.52
C SER A 337 24.86 -2.07 1.09
N THR A 338 24.55 -3.34 0.80
CA THR A 338 24.61 -3.92 -0.56
C THR A 338 23.61 -3.26 -1.49
N ASN A 339 22.31 -3.22 -1.14
CA ASN A 339 21.29 -2.65 -2.02
C ASN A 339 21.52 -1.15 -2.28
N ILE A 340 21.97 -0.42 -1.26
CA ILE A 340 22.29 1.01 -1.40
C ILE A 340 23.55 1.20 -2.26
N PHE A 341 24.57 0.35 -2.08
CA PHE A 341 25.76 0.36 -2.93
C PHE A 341 25.39 0.14 -4.41
N GLU A 342 24.60 -0.89 -4.69
CA GLU A 342 24.14 -1.24 -6.04
C GLU A 342 23.32 -0.11 -6.66
N ASP A 343 22.43 0.49 -5.88
CA ASP A 343 21.63 1.63 -6.33
C ASP A 343 22.49 2.85 -6.68
N ILE A 344 23.51 3.16 -5.87
CA ILE A 344 24.43 4.28 -6.14
C ILE A 344 25.30 3.99 -7.37
N VAL A 345 25.85 2.79 -7.50
CA VAL A 345 26.76 2.46 -8.61
C VAL A 345 26.00 2.44 -9.94
N HIS A 346 24.77 1.92 -9.95
CA HIS A 346 23.91 1.92 -11.13
C HIS A 346 23.51 3.33 -11.57
N LYS A 347 23.35 4.29 -10.64
CA LYS A 347 23.10 5.70 -10.96
C LYS A 347 24.29 6.41 -11.62
N HIS A 348 25.49 5.80 -11.59
CA HIS A 348 26.72 6.37 -12.12
C HIS A 348 27.48 5.39 -13.03
N PRO A 349 26.86 4.89 -14.12
CA PRO A 349 27.38 3.76 -14.87
C PRO A 349 28.73 4.02 -15.56
N ASN A 350 29.01 5.28 -15.89
CA ASN A 350 30.21 5.69 -16.62
C ASN A 350 31.38 6.09 -15.72
N GLN A 351 31.17 6.20 -14.40
CA GLN A 351 32.15 6.70 -13.46
C GLN A 351 32.98 5.57 -12.84
N SER A 352 34.30 5.77 -12.76
CA SER A 352 35.21 4.92 -11.98
C SER A 352 35.38 5.50 -10.58
N PHE A 353 35.47 4.61 -9.60
CA PHE A 353 35.59 4.96 -8.19
C PHE A 353 36.75 4.22 -7.54
N THR A 354 37.37 4.86 -6.56
CA THR A 354 38.20 4.19 -5.55
C THR A 354 37.33 3.86 -4.34
N LEU A 355 37.75 2.91 -3.50
CA LEU A 355 37.04 2.59 -2.25
C LEU A 355 36.73 3.85 -1.43
N ASN A 356 37.73 4.70 -1.20
CA ASN A 356 37.57 5.93 -0.42
C ASN A 356 36.61 6.94 -1.05
N SER A 357 36.66 7.15 -2.38
CA SER A 357 35.79 8.11 -3.05
C SER A 357 34.35 7.64 -3.10
N PHE A 358 34.11 6.34 -3.30
CA PHE A 358 32.77 5.77 -3.25
C PHE A 358 32.21 5.79 -1.83
N TYR A 359 33.01 5.40 -0.83
CA TYR A 359 32.57 5.35 0.56
C TYR A 359 32.09 6.73 1.06
N LYS A 360 32.77 7.81 0.66
CA LYS A 360 32.31 9.19 0.92
C LYS A 360 30.93 9.45 0.30
N ARG A 361 30.67 8.97 -0.92
CA ARG A 361 29.38 9.11 -1.60
C ARG A 361 28.28 8.27 -0.95
N TYR A 362 28.59 7.04 -0.56
CA TYR A 362 27.70 6.18 0.23
C TYR A 362 27.31 6.87 1.55
N MET A 363 28.28 7.35 2.31
CA MET A 363 28.04 8.13 3.54
C MET A 363 27.21 9.38 3.30
N ASN A 364 27.43 10.07 2.17
CA ASN A 364 26.63 11.23 1.80
C ASN A 364 25.16 10.87 1.54
N CYS A 365 24.92 9.72 0.89
CA CYS A 365 23.58 9.18 0.65
C CYS A 365 22.86 8.88 1.98
N LEU A 366 23.55 8.23 2.92
CA LEU A 366 22.98 7.94 4.25
C LEU A 366 22.62 9.20 5.04
N LYS A 367 23.40 10.28 4.90
CA LYS A 367 23.19 11.52 5.65
C LYS A 367 22.06 12.40 5.11
N HIS A 368 21.83 12.39 3.80
CA HIS A 368 20.92 13.34 3.14
C HIS A 368 19.65 12.68 2.59
N ASN A 369 19.52 11.36 2.69
CA ASN A 369 18.31 10.66 2.30
C ASN A 369 17.44 10.38 3.54
N ASN A 370 16.36 11.15 3.68
CA ASN A 370 15.45 11.08 4.84
C ASN A 370 14.71 9.74 4.97
N ILE A 371 14.77 8.87 3.96
CA ILE A 371 14.15 7.54 3.97
C ILE A 371 15.12 6.50 4.52
N ILE A 372 16.43 6.67 4.31
CA ILE A 372 17.44 5.67 4.64
C ILE A 372 17.79 5.74 6.12
N ASN A 373 17.57 4.64 6.83
CA ASN A 373 17.80 4.48 8.26
C ASN A 373 18.57 3.19 8.55
N ILE A 374 19.83 3.16 8.13
CA ILE A 374 20.73 2.06 8.46
C ILE A 374 21.99 2.58 9.13
N LYS A 375 22.57 1.73 9.99
CA LYS A 375 23.89 2.00 10.54
C LYS A 375 24.92 1.91 9.41
N PRO A 376 25.83 2.89 9.29
CA PRO A 376 26.89 2.82 8.29
C PRO A 376 27.78 1.59 8.51
N THR A 377 28.09 0.88 7.43
CA THR A 377 29.12 -0.17 7.44
C THR A 377 30.50 0.47 7.49
N ASP A 378 31.46 -0.15 8.20
CA ASP A 378 32.85 0.31 8.19
C ASP A 378 33.49 0.10 6.81
N ILE A 379 34.52 0.88 6.50
CA ILE A 379 35.12 0.86 5.16
C ILE A 379 35.74 -0.49 4.76
N ARG A 380 36.21 -1.30 5.72
CA ARG A 380 36.81 -2.61 5.43
C ARG A 380 35.74 -3.61 5.04
N ARG A 381 34.63 -3.67 5.78
CA ARG A 381 33.47 -4.48 5.39
C ARG A 381 32.82 -3.99 4.10
N PHE A 382 32.90 -2.69 3.82
CA PHE A 382 32.40 -2.11 2.57
C PHE A 382 33.20 -2.58 1.35
N GLU A 383 34.50 -2.84 1.50
CA GLU A 383 35.31 -3.45 0.44
C GLU A 383 34.79 -4.84 0.06
N SER A 384 34.41 -5.68 1.03
CA SER A 384 33.80 -6.99 0.76
C SER A 384 32.51 -6.88 -0.06
N ILE A 385 31.67 -5.87 0.20
CA ILE A 385 30.43 -5.63 -0.58
C ILE A 385 30.74 -5.35 -2.05
N ILE A 386 31.78 -4.55 -2.32
CA ILE A 386 32.21 -4.24 -3.71
C ILE A 386 32.72 -5.51 -4.39
N ASP A 387 33.45 -6.33 -3.65
CA ASP A 387 34.08 -7.54 -4.15
C ASP A 387 33.05 -8.60 -4.54
N GLU A 388 32.03 -8.78 -3.70
CA GLU A 388 30.93 -9.73 -3.88
C GLU A 388 29.87 -9.24 -4.88
N SER A 389 29.78 -7.94 -5.15
CA SER A 389 28.69 -7.40 -6.00
C SER A 389 28.77 -7.87 -7.45
N GLU A 390 27.63 -8.27 -8.00
CA GLU A 390 27.51 -8.67 -9.40
C GLU A 390 27.46 -7.49 -10.39
N TYR A 391 27.46 -6.25 -9.89
CA TYR A 391 27.24 -5.07 -10.73
C TYR A 391 28.51 -4.23 -10.95
N VAL A 392 29.69 -4.78 -10.62
CA VAL A 392 30.96 -4.06 -10.78
C VAL A 392 32.11 -4.93 -11.27
N VAL A 393 33.01 -4.31 -12.04
CA VAL A 393 34.33 -4.86 -12.38
C VAL A 393 35.43 -3.97 -11.81
N LYS A 394 36.51 -4.61 -11.35
CA LYS A 394 37.71 -3.94 -10.84
C LYS A 394 38.70 -3.67 -11.96
N SER A 395 39.40 -2.56 -11.82
CA SER A 395 40.36 -2.02 -12.77
C SER A 395 41.73 -1.85 -12.10
N ILE A 396 42.65 -1.18 -12.79
CA ILE A 396 43.97 -0.85 -12.22
C ILE A 396 43.82 0.01 -10.95
N LYS A 397 44.79 -0.09 -10.02
CA LYS A 397 44.84 0.69 -8.77
C LYS A 397 43.61 0.50 -7.85
N HIS A 398 42.97 -0.68 -7.90
CA HIS A 398 41.77 -0.98 -7.11
C HIS A 398 40.60 -0.02 -7.39
N GLU A 399 40.57 0.60 -8.56
CA GLU A 399 39.39 1.30 -9.03
C GLU A 399 38.32 0.29 -9.46
N PHE A 400 37.05 0.65 -9.34
CA PHE A 400 35.93 -0.14 -9.84
C PHE A 400 34.89 0.76 -10.48
N ARG A 401 34.04 0.17 -11.31
CA ARG A 401 32.91 0.86 -11.93
C ARG A 401 31.77 -0.09 -12.16
N TYR A 402 30.60 0.46 -12.45
CA TYR A 402 29.46 -0.33 -12.89
C TYR A 402 29.80 -1.17 -14.12
N PHE A 403 29.45 -2.45 -14.07
CA PHE A 403 29.41 -3.39 -15.18
C PHE A 403 28.53 -4.56 -14.77
N ASP A 404 27.48 -4.83 -15.53
CA ASP A 404 26.62 -5.97 -15.29
C ASP A 404 27.35 -7.27 -15.68
N ILE A 405 27.70 -8.10 -14.70
CA ILE A 405 28.43 -9.35 -14.97
C ILE A 405 27.53 -10.43 -15.58
N ASN A 406 26.20 -10.25 -15.62
CA ASN A 406 25.27 -11.15 -16.29
C ASN A 406 25.37 -11.00 -17.81
N ILE A 407 26.55 -11.30 -18.34
CA ILE A 407 26.88 -11.21 -19.76
C ILE A 407 26.25 -12.35 -20.55
N SER A 408 25.94 -12.08 -21.82
CA SER A 408 25.36 -13.07 -22.72
C SER A 408 26.33 -14.20 -23.06
N LYS A 409 25.80 -15.38 -23.45
CA LYS A 409 26.61 -16.48 -23.98
C LYS A 409 27.49 -16.04 -25.16
N GLU A 410 26.96 -15.21 -26.05
CA GLU A 410 27.72 -14.64 -27.16
C GLU A 410 28.97 -13.86 -26.70
N THR A 411 28.85 -13.12 -25.58
CA THR A 411 29.98 -12.40 -24.99
C THR A 411 31.03 -13.36 -24.44
N ILE A 412 30.60 -14.43 -23.78
CA ILE A 412 31.48 -15.50 -23.28
C ILE A 412 32.20 -16.17 -24.45
N ASP A 413 31.48 -16.52 -25.53
CA ASP A 413 32.04 -17.16 -26.72
C ASP A 413 33.09 -16.27 -27.40
N LYS A 414 32.86 -14.95 -27.48
CA LYS A 414 33.84 -13.97 -27.98
C LYS A 414 35.13 -13.96 -27.14
N ILE A 415 35.01 -14.06 -25.82
CA ILE A 415 36.17 -14.13 -24.92
C ILE A 415 36.88 -15.48 -25.08
N ASN A 416 36.15 -16.59 -25.14
CA ASN A 416 36.72 -17.92 -25.38
C ASN A 416 37.46 -18.00 -26.71
N ALA A 417 36.94 -17.41 -27.79
CA ALA A 417 37.64 -17.35 -29.07
C ALA A 417 39.01 -16.65 -28.97
N ILE A 418 39.15 -15.63 -28.10
CA ILE A 418 40.44 -14.98 -27.84
C ILE A 418 41.36 -15.90 -27.04
N LEU A 419 40.84 -16.52 -25.98
CA LEU A 419 41.65 -17.29 -25.01
C LEU A 419 42.04 -18.68 -25.51
N ASN A 420 41.20 -19.35 -26.30
CA ASN A 420 41.43 -20.70 -26.83
C ASN A 420 42.58 -20.77 -27.83
N ASN A 421 43.02 -19.63 -28.38
CA ASN A 421 44.16 -19.53 -29.28
C ASN A 421 45.52 -19.36 -28.57
N LEU A 422 45.53 -19.35 -27.23
CA LEU A 422 46.71 -19.10 -26.43
C LEU A 422 47.00 -20.29 -25.50
N ASP A 423 48.28 -20.56 -25.24
CA ASP A 423 48.69 -21.56 -24.25
C ASP A 423 49.87 -21.01 -23.42
N GLY A 424 49.83 -21.20 -22.10
CA GLY A 424 50.80 -20.67 -21.14
C GLY A 424 50.29 -19.51 -20.28
N SER A 425 51.21 -18.82 -19.59
CA SER A 425 50.89 -17.69 -18.71
C SER A 425 50.95 -16.36 -19.44
N TYR A 426 49.89 -15.56 -19.36
CA TYR A 426 49.80 -14.26 -20.03
C TYR A 426 49.41 -13.13 -19.09
N GLY A 427 49.97 -11.95 -19.36
CA GLY A 427 49.47 -10.70 -18.80
C GLY A 427 48.14 -10.33 -19.44
N LEU A 428 47.09 -10.15 -18.64
CA LEU A 428 45.79 -9.70 -19.12
C LEU A 428 45.84 -8.33 -19.85
N PRO A 429 46.68 -7.35 -19.45
CA PRO A 429 46.87 -6.13 -20.24
C PRO A 429 47.39 -6.39 -21.66
N PHE A 430 48.21 -7.42 -21.86
CA PHE A 430 48.72 -7.81 -23.18
C PHE A 430 47.62 -8.45 -24.02
N ILE A 431 46.83 -9.38 -23.46
CA ILE A 431 45.65 -9.94 -24.13
C ILE A 431 44.69 -8.83 -24.56
N PHE A 432 44.41 -7.88 -23.65
CA PHE A 432 43.53 -6.75 -23.94
C PHE A 432 44.07 -5.88 -25.07
N LYS A 433 45.37 -5.54 -25.05
CA LYS A 433 45.98 -4.71 -26.09
C LYS A 433 45.88 -5.34 -27.47
N ASN A 434 46.10 -6.66 -27.57
CA ASN A 434 46.07 -7.38 -28.84
C ASN A 434 44.64 -7.62 -29.36
N ASN A 435 43.63 -7.58 -28.48
CA ASN A 435 42.22 -7.81 -28.81
C ASN A 435 41.33 -6.60 -28.44
N LYS A 436 41.91 -5.40 -28.51
CA LYS A 436 41.30 -4.17 -27.95
C LYS A 436 39.91 -3.90 -28.51
N LYS A 437 39.73 -4.06 -29.83
CA LYS A 437 38.46 -3.78 -30.50
C LYS A 437 37.31 -4.62 -29.91
N THR A 438 37.46 -5.95 -29.95
CA THR A 438 36.46 -6.90 -29.43
C THR A 438 36.16 -6.68 -27.95
N LEU A 439 37.19 -6.49 -27.13
CA LEU A 439 37.00 -6.33 -25.68
C LEU A 439 36.40 -4.96 -25.31
N THR A 440 36.67 -3.92 -26.11
CA THR A 440 36.00 -2.62 -25.95
C THR A 440 34.53 -2.69 -26.40
N GLU A 441 34.20 -3.46 -27.43
CA GLU A 441 32.80 -3.71 -27.85
C GLU A 441 31.98 -4.44 -26.77
N ILE A 442 32.62 -5.33 -26.01
CA ILE A 442 32.05 -5.97 -24.80
C ILE A 442 31.91 -4.96 -23.64
N GLY A 443 32.50 -3.77 -23.77
CA GLY A 443 32.42 -2.71 -22.78
C GLY A 443 33.53 -2.73 -21.73
N LEU A 444 34.62 -3.50 -21.92
CA LEU A 444 35.79 -3.51 -21.04
C LEU A 444 36.78 -2.39 -21.40
N LYS A 445 37.37 -1.75 -20.39
CA LYS A 445 38.31 -0.64 -20.57
C LYS A 445 39.77 -1.06 -20.57
N ASN A 446 40.10 -2.18 -19.93
CA ASN A 446 41.46 -2.72 -19.87
C ASN A 446 41.49 -4.21 -19.45
N GLY A 447 42.69 -4.79 -19.42
CA GLY A 447 42.89 -6.19 -19.05
C GLY A 447 42.58 -6.52 -17.59
N TYR A 448 42.68 -5.57 -16.67
CA TYR A 448 42.32 -5.83 -15.26
C TYR A 448 40.82 -6.05 -15.11
N GLU A 449 40.00 -5.30 -15.85
CA GLU A 449 38.56 -5.51 -15.90
C GLU A 449 38.20 -6.86 -16.53
N LEU A 450 38.97 -7.32 -17.53
CA LEU A 450 38.80 -8.68 -18.09
C LEU A 450 39.05 -9.75 -17.03
N GLY A 451 40.14 -9.64 -16.26
CA GLY A 451 40.43 -10.56 -15.15
C GLY A 451 39.34 -10.54 -14.08
N SER A 452 38.88 -9.33 -13.71
CA SER A 452 37.79 -9.17 -12.76
C SER A 452 36.49 -9.81 -13.27
N LEU A 453 36.16 -9.63 -14.54
CA LEU A 453 34.96 -10.19 -15.15
C LEU A 453 35.01 -11.71 -15.16
N ILE A 454 36.10 -12.30 -15.65
CA ILE A 454 36.28 -13.76 -15.71
C ILE A 454 36.16 -14.36 -14.30
N ASN A 455 36.81 -13.76 -13.30
CA ASN A 455 36.75 -14.23 -11.92
C ASN A 455 35.34 -14.17 -11.33
N LYS A 456 34.55 -13.13 -11.65
CA LYS A 456 33.18 -12.97 -11.16
C LYS A 456 32.16 -13.84 -11.89
N VAL A 457 32.33 -14.03 -13.19
CA VAL A 457 31.43 -14.84 -14.03
C VAL A 457 31.57 -16.34 -13.74
N GLY A 458 32.76 -16.76 -13.28
CA GLY A 458 33.11 -18.15 -13.00
C GLY A 458 34.09 -18.70 -14.03
N LEU A 459 35.20 -19.29 -13.56
CA LEU A 459 36.27 -19.83 -14.41
C LEU A 459 35.77 -20.97 -15.31
N GLU A 460 34.81 -21.75 -14.82
CA GLU A 460 34.21 -22.90 -15.50
C GLU A 460 33.48 -22.53 -16.81
N LYS A 461 33.15 -21.26 -17.01
CA LYS A 461 32.56 -20.78 -18.27
C LYS A 461 33.59 -20.49 -19.36
N PHE A 462 34.89 -20.56 -19.03
CA PHE A 462 35.98 -20.25 -19.94
C PHE A 462 36.88 -21.47 -20.17
N GLU A 463 36.68 -22.15 -21.30
CA GLU A 463 37.17 -23.52 -21.55
C GLU A 463 38.69 -23.69 -21.42
N ASN A 464 39.46 -22.70 -21.86
CA ASN A 464 40.93 -22.76 -21.85
C ASN A 464 41.56 -22.03 -20.65
N VAL A 465 40.75 -21.57 -19.69
CA VAL A 465 41.25 -20.87 -18.49
C VAL A 465 41.46 -21.88 -17.38
N ASN A 466 42.73 -22.07 -16.99
CA ASN A 466 43.07 -22.95 -15.87
C ASN A 466 42.93 -22.20 -14.53
N SER A 467 43.52 -21.02 -14.42
CA SER A 467 43.42 -20.19 -13.21
C SER A 467 43.74 -18.73 -13.47
N ILE A 468 43.29 -17.86 -12.57
CA ILE A 468 43.76 -16.48 -12.47
C ILE A 468 44.78 -16.41 -11.33
N ILE A 469 46.06 -16.20 -11.67
CA ILE A 469 47.15 -16.14 -10.69
C ILE A 469 47.05 -14.83 -9.90
N ARG A 470 46.79 -13.74 -10.62
CA ARG A 470 46.52 -12.38 -10.09
C ARG A 470 45.55 -11.71 -11.04
N ILE A 471 44.87 -10.64 -10.61
CA ILE A 471 43.98 -9.86 -11.50
C ILE A 471 44.68 -9.31 -12.77
N SER A 472 46.02 -9.32 -12.80
CA SER A 472 46.85 -8.95 -13.95
C SER A 472 47.30 -10.11 -14.83
N THR A 473 47.18 -11.36 -14.39
CA THR A 473 47.85 -12.53 -15.00
C THR A 473 46.94 -13.76 -14.99
N ILE A 474 46.77 -14.37 -16.15
CA ILE A 474 45.93 -15.54 -16.38
C ILE A 474 46.78 -16.73 -16.85
N GLN A 475 46.43 -17.93 -16.39
CA GLN A 475 46.99 -19.19 -16.86
C GLN A 475 46.03 -19.84 -17.85
N LEU A 476 46.52 -20.10 -19.06
CA LEU A 476 45.76 -20.72 -20.13
C LEU A 476 46.33 -22.10 -20.49
N GLY A 477 45.46 -23.02 -20.89
CA GLY A 477 45.82 -24.39 -21.24
C GLY A 477 46.05 -25.30 -20.03
N LYS A 478 46.58 -26.49 -20.28
CA LYS A 478 46.72 -27.55 -19.26
C LYS A 478 47.90 -27.34 -18.32
N ARG A 479 48.90 -26.57 -18.74
CA ARG A 479 50.12 -26.32 -17.95
C ARG A 479 49.82 -25.37 -16.80
N THR A 480 50.51 -25.57 -15.67
CA THR A 480 50.56 -24.61 -14.57
C THR A 480 51.49 -23.44 -14.91
N HIS A 481 51.42 -22.36 -14.12
CA HIS A 481 52.36 -21.25 -14.24
C HIS A 481 53.81 -21.70 -14.05
N GLN A 482 54.02 -22.60 -13.10
CA GLN A 482 55.33 -23.14 -12.77
C GLN A 482 55.90 -23.92 -13.95
N GLU A 483 55.15 -24.88 -14.49
CA GLU A 483 55.56 -25.68 -15.66
C GLU A 483 55.85 -24.79 -16.87
N PHE A 484 55.01 -23.77 -17.11
CA PHE A 484 55.26 -22.81 -18.18
C PHE A 484 56.58 -22.05 -18.00
N VAL A 485 56.89 -21.62 -16.78
CA VAL A 485 58.15 -20.90 -16.49
C VAL A 485 59.35 -21.85 -16.59
N GLU A 486 59.24 -23.09 -16.12
CA GLU A 486 60.28 -24.12 -16.22
C GLU A 486 60.64 -24.44 -17.66
N ASP A 487 59.62 -24.64 -18.51
CA ASP A 487 59.81 -24.85 -19.95
C ASP A 487 60.58 -23.67 -20.56
N LYS A 488 60.23 -22.43 -20.19
CA LYS A 488 60.91 -21.23 -20.70
C LYS A 488 62.31 -21.04 -20.14
N ILE A 489 62.58 -21.42 -18.91
CA ILE A 489 63.94 -21.44 -18.35
C ILE A 489 64.79 -22.46 -19.13
N SER A 490 64.25 -23.64 -19.42
CA SER A 490 64.92 -24.68 -20.20
C SER A 490 65.23 -24.25 -21.64
N GLU A 491 64.26 -23.63 -22.33
CA GLU A 491 64.43 -23.09 -23.69
C GLU A 491 65.54 -22.02 -23.78
N PHE A 492 65.75 -21.26 -22.70
CA PHE A 492 66.73 -20.16 -22.63
C PHE A 492 68.02 -20.54 -21.88
N ARG A 493 68.36 -21.83 -21.80
CA ARG A 493 69.63 -22.28 -21.23
C ARG A 493 70.81 -21.55 -21.89
N GLU A 494 71.83 -21.23 -21.09
CA GLU A 494 73.04 -20.49 -21.47
C GLU A 494 72.83 -19.02 -21.87
N CYS A 495 71.57 -18.55 -21.90
CA CYS A 495 71.26 -17.13 -22.08
C CYS A 495 71.29 -16.36 -20.76
N MET A 496 71.43 -15.04 -20.85
CA MET A 496 71.25 -14.15 -19.71
C MET A 496 69.79 -14.18 -19.24
N VAL A 497 69.54 -14.18 -17.93
CA VAL A 497 68.19 -14.11 -17.34
C VAL A 497 67.41 -12.90 -17.88
N ASN A 498 68.09 -11.76 -18.08
CA ASN A 498 67.47 -10.58 -18.65
C ASN A 498 66.93 -10.80 -20.08
N THR A 499 67.56 -11.68 -20.87
CA THR A 499 67.07 -12.06 -22.20
C THR A 499 65.75 -12.82 -22.12
N LEU A 500 65.63 -13.77 -21.18
CA LEU A 500 64.37 -14.46 -20.89
C LEU A 500 63.29 -13.46 -20.40
N LEU A 501 63.62 -12.58 -19.47
CA LEU A 501 62.68 -11.57 -18.96
C LEU A 501 62.17 -10.62 -20.07
N ASN A 502 63.06 -10.21 -20.98
CA ASN A 502 62.70 -9.45 -22.18
C ASN A 502 61.72 -10.25 -23.08
N HIS A 503 61.99 -11.54 -23.27
CA HIS A 503 61.13 -12.42 -24.06
C HIS A 503 59.73 -12.58 -23.43
N LEU A 504 59.67 -12.89 -22.13
CA LEU A 504 58.41 -13.04 -21.39
C LEU A 504 57.57 -11.75 -21.41
N GLN A 505 58.20 -10.58 -21.26
CA GLN A 505 57.48 -9.31 -21.37
C GLN A 505 56.95 -9.06 -22.78
N LYS A 506 57.75 -9.35 -23.82
CA LYS A 506 57.41 -9.04 -25.21
C LYS A 506 56.31 -9.92 -25.78
N TYR A 507 56.38 -11.24 -25.53
CA TYR A 507 55.50 -12.22 -26.17
C TYR A 507 54.35 -12.69 -25.27
N TYR A 508 54.48 -12.57 -23.96
CA TYR A 508 53.48 -13.01 -22.99
C TYR A 508 52.92 -11.87 -22.14
N GLY A 509 53.52 -10.67 -22.20
CA GLY A 509 53.08 -9.52 -21.42
C GLY A 509 53.32 -9.63 -19.92
N LEU A 510 54.20 -10.54 -19.50
CA LEU A 510 54.52 -10.72 -18.08
C LEU A 510 55.49 -9.62 -17.62
N HIS A 511 55.16 -8.96 -16.49
CA HIS A 511 55.96 -7.84 -16.00
C HIS A 511 57.35 -8.30 -15.57
N LYS A 512 58.41 -7.65 -16.06
CA LYS A 512 59.80 -8.02 -15.80
C LYS A 512 60.11 -8.11 -14.32
N ASP A 513 59.77 -7.11 -13.54
CA ASP A 513 60.12 -7.08 -12.11
C ASP A 513 59.47 -8.23 -11.34
N THR A 514 58.21 -8.54 -11.66
CA THR A 514 57.46 -9.66 -11.07
C THR A 514 58.09 -10.99 -11.46
N MET A 515 58.41 -11.19 -12.75
CA MET A 515 59.05 -12.42 -13.22
C MET A 515 60.48 -12.56 -12.74
N SER A 516 61.24 -11.47 -12.65
CA SER A 516 62.59 -11.45 -12.09
C SER A 516 62.57 -11.90 -10.65
N THR A 517 61.67 -11.34 -9.83
CA THR A 517 61.51 -11.73 -8.43
C THR A 517 61.09 -13.20 -8.32
N TYR A 518 60.14 -13.65 -9.13
CA TYR A 518 59.68 -15.04 -9.13
C TYR A 518 60.81 -16.00 -9.51
N ILE A 519 61.52 -15.71 -10.60
CA ILE A 519 62.61 -16.55 -11.12
C ILE A 519 63.78 -16.58 -10.14
N SER A 520 64.19 -15.42 -9.62
CA SER A 520 65.27 -15.34 -8.63
C SER A 520 64.96 -16.07 -7.32
N ASN A 521 63.69 -16.12 -6.90
CA ASN A 521 63.31 -16.80 -5.66
C ASN A 521 63.10 -18.31 -5.84
N GLN A 522 62.51 -18.74 -6.97
CA GLN A 522 62.13 -20.14 -7.18
C GLN A 522 63.18 -20.96 -7.93
N TYR A 523 64.04 -20.31 -8.70
CA TYR A 523 65.03 -20.97 -9.57
C TYR A 523 66.44 -20.42 -9.37
N PHE A 524 66.75 -19.92 -8.18
CA PHE A 524 68.07 -19.37 -7.85
C PHE A 524 69.21 -20.34 -8.22
N ASP A 525 69.04 -21.62 -7.89
CA ASP A 525 70.05 -22.67 -8.13
C ASP A 525 70.39 -22.85 -9.62
N TYR A 526 69.47 -22.46 -10.51
CA TYR A 526 69.65 -22.53 -11.96
C TYR A 526 70.29 -21.28 -12.55
N ILE A 527 70.76 -20.33 -11.74
CA ILE A 527 71.28 -19.05 -12.19
C ILE A 527 72.70 -18.82 -11.64
N LEU A 528 73.68 -18.74 -12.54
CA LEU A 528 75.08 -18.44 -12.21
C LEU A 528 75.53 -17.19 -12.97
N ASP A 529 76.05 -16.18 -12.26
CA ASP A 529 76.51 -14.89 -12.84
C ASP A 529 75.47 -14.23 -13.78
N GLY A 530 74.18 -14.39 -13.47
CA GLY A 530 73.07 -13.86 -14.26
C GLY A 530 72.75 -14.64 -15.55
N LYS A 531 73.37 -15.81 -15.77
CA LYS A 531 73.04 -16.76 -16.84
C LYS A 531 72.24 -17.95 -16.32
N ILE A 532 71.37 -18.49 -17.17
CA ILE A 532 70.58 -19.69 -16.88
C ILE A 532 71.43 -20.93 -17.15
N CYS A 533 71.66 -21.75 -16.13
CA CYS A 533 72.41 -23.00 -16.19
C CYS A 533 71.47 -24.20 -16.03
N GLY A 534 71.75 -25.29 -16.76
CA GLY A 534 71.06 -26.57 -16.53
C GLY A 534 71.51 -27.24 -15.23
N LYS A 535 70.70 -28.15 -14.68
CA LYS A 535 70.96 -28.82 -13.39
C LYS A 535 72.33 -29.53 -13.31
N GLU A 536 72.80 -30.04 -14.45
CA GLU A 536 74.11 -30.70 -14.61
C GLU A 536 75.29 -29.71 -14.63
N ASN A 537 75.03 -28.43 -14.89
CA ASN A 537 76.01 -27.35 -14.98
C ASN A 537 76.03 -26.46 -13.73
N ILE A 538 75.25 -26.77 -12.70
CA ILE A 538 75.31 -26.07 -11.41
C ILE A 538 76.57 -26.57 -10.71
N PRO A 539 77.60 -25.72 -10.50
CA PRO A 539 78.76 -26.13 -9.74
C PRO A 539 78.30 -26.48 -8.32
N ILE A 540 78.60 -27.69 -7.86
CA ILE A 540 78.38 -28.07 -6.46
C ILE A 540 79.25 -27.13 -5.63
N SER A 541 78.65 -26.11 -5.00
CA SER A 541 79.37 -25.23 -4.09
C SER A 541 79.85 -26.08 -2.91
N LYS A 542 81.17 -26.14 -2.72
CA LYS A 542 81.73 -26.67 -1.48
C LYS A 542 81.34 -25.74 -0.33
N THR A 543 80.50 -26.28 0.56
CA THR A 543 80.19 -25.88 1.96
C THR A 543 79.72 -24.45 2.19
#